data_AF-A0A1Q5SM69-F1
#
_entry.id   AF-A0A1Q5SM69-F1
#
_cell.length_a   1.000
_cell.length_b   1.000
_cell.length_c   1.000
_cell.angle_alpha   90.00
_cell.angle_beta   90.00
_cell.angle_gamma   90.00
#
_symmetry.space_group_name_H-M   'P 1'
#
loop_
_entity.id
_entity.type
_entity.pdbx_description
1 polymer ?
#
loop_
_entity_poly.entity_id
_entity_poly.type
_entity_poly.pdbx_seq_one_letter_code
_entity_poly.pdbx_strand_id
1 'polypeptide(L)'
;MRSLIGTLAGAFCLAAPALAAETPAAIVEDVQGKVDGIAFMDYVSPGKIIKLGPKASITLSYLKSCLRETISDGVVLVGTEQSTVQLGEVQREKVPCDTNAVRLSEREANQSAATTFRTMRSDTKSAPSKIPTIYGVSPLVQAKSGSTLVIERTDGKEPTISVPLRNDIMIGGKFYDFAKAGKSLTPGGSYLAILGAKRYAFQVDASATSSPTPIVGRLLRLE
;
A
#
# COMPACT_ATOMS: atom_id res chain seq x y z
N MET A 1 -46.43 -46.63 -32.96
CA MET A 1 -46.25 -46.41 -31.50
C MET A 1 -45.00 -45.56 -31.29
N ARG A 2 -45.15 -44.38 -30.66
CA ARG A 2 -44.14 -43.55 -29.95
C ARG A 2 -42.92 -43.06 -30.77
N SER A 3 -42.93 -41.82 -31.28
CA SER A 3 -42.54 -40.53 -30.63
C SER A 3 -41.08 -40.47 -30.19
N LEU A 4 -40.36 -39.41 -30.62
CA LEU A 4 -39.37 -38.66 -29.83
C LEU A 4 -38.92 -37.40 -30.62
N ILE A 5 -39.56 -36.28 -30.31
CA ILE A 5 -39.11 -34.93 -30.69
C ILE A 5 -38.09 -34.50 -29.62
N GLY A 6 -36.83 -34.32 -30.02
CA GLY A 6 -35.75 -33.88 -29.14
C GLY A 6 -35.61 -32.35 -29.15
N THR A 7 -36.01 -31.71 -28.05
CA THR A 7 -35.86 -30.27 -27.82
C THR A 7 -34.43 -29.97 -27.35
N LEU A 8 -33.63 -29.25 -28.14
CA LEU A 8 -32.36 -28.68 -27.67
C LEU A 8 -32.63 -27.37 -26.92
N ALA A 9 -32.50 -27.41 -25.60
CA ALA A 9 -32.41 -26.21 -24.76
C ALA A 9 -30.96 -25.72 -24.73
N GLY A 10 -30.64 -24.66 -25.47
CA GLY A 10 -29.34 -23.99 -25.44
C GLY A 10 -29.17 -23.19 -24.15
N ALA A 11 -28.24 -23.63 -23.28
CA ALA A 11 -27.84 -22.89 -22.10
C ALA A 11 -26.96 -21.69 -22.50
N PHE A 12 -27.52 -20.48 -22.42
CA PHE A 12 -26.80 -19.23 -22.59
C PHE A 12 -26.03 -18.92 -21.29
N CYS A 13 -24.73 -19.22 -21.24
CA CYS A 13 -23.85 -18.79 -20.16
C CYS A 13 -23.65 -17.26 -20.25
N LEU A 14 -24.33 -16.52 -19.37
CA LEU A 14 -24.04 -15.11 -19.11
C LEU A 14 -22.66 -15.02 -18.44
N ALA A 15 -21.62 -14.73 -19.22
CA ALA A 15 -20.34 -14.32 -18.69
C ALA A 15 -20.49 -12.93 -18.06
N ALA A 16 -20.68 -12.86 -16.75
CA ALA A 16 -20.62 -11.60 -16.02
C ALA A 16 -19.18 -11.05 -16.14
N PRO A 17 -18.99 -9.79 -16.56
CA PRO A 17 -17.67 -9.18 -16.52
C PRO A 17 -17.22 -9.15 -15.06
N ALA A 18 -16.11 -9.84 -14.76
CA ALA A 18 -15.43 -9.69 -13.49
C ALA A 18 -15.02 -8.21 -13.38
N LEU A 19 -15.71 -7.46 -12.51
CA LEU A 19 -15.26 -6.14 -12.08
C LEU A 19 -13.87 -6.34 -11.49
N ALA A 20 -12.84 -6.02 -12.26
CA ALA A 20 -11.47 -5.99 -11.77
C ALA A 20 -11.49 -5.06 -10.56
N ALA A 21 -11.11 -5.59 -9.38
CA ALA A 21 -11.03 -4.79 -8.16
C ALA A 21 -10.16 -3.56 -8.47
N GLU A 22 -10.79 -2.38 -8.52
CA GLU A 22 -10.08 -1.16 -8.87
C GLU A 22 -8.99 -0.94 -7.83
N THR A 23 -7.73 -0.86 -8.29
CA THR A 23 -6.62 -0.57 -7.40
C THR A 23 -6.86 0.81 -6.79
N PRO A 24 -6.74 0.98 -5.47
CA PRO A 24 -6.93 2.29 -4.86
C PRO A 24 -5.96 3.32 -5.46
N ALA A 25 -6.43 4.55 -5.63
CA ALA A 25 -5.63 5.66 -6.14
C ALA A 25 -4.81 6.30 -5.03
N ALA A 26 -5.46 6.54 -3.89
CA ALA A 26 -4.89 7.26 -2.75
C ALA A 26 -5.26 6.60 -1.42
N ILE A 27 -4.53 6.97 -0.37
CA ILE A 27 -4.87 6.72 1.02
C ILE A 27 -5.05 8.05 1.74
N VAL A 28 -6.01 8.10 2.66
CA VAL A 28 -6.32 9.29 3.46
C VAL A 28 -5.33 9.37 4.61
N GLU A 29 -4.54 10.44 4.68
CA GLU A 29 -3.56 10.67 5.74
C GLU A 29 -4.09 11.55 6.86
N ASP A 30 -5.09 12.38 6.60
CA ASP A 30 -5.66 13.26 7.61
C ASP A 30 -7.07 13.67 7.20
N VAL A 31 -7.93 13.89 8.20
CA VAL A 31 -9.29 14.41 8.04
C VAL A 31 -9.54 15.39 9.18
N GLN A 32 -9.81 16.64 8.83
CA GLN A 32 -10.15 17.68 9.78
C GLN A 32 -11.55 18.22 9.49
N GLY A 33 -12.34 18.44 10.55
CA GLY A 33 -13.73 18.87 10.41
C GLY A 33 -14.66 17.77 9.90
N LYS A 34 -15.76 18.17 9.27
CA LYS A 34 -16.79 17.24 8.80
C LYS A 34 -16.54 16.88 7.34
N VAL A 35 -16.22 15.60 7.11
CA VAL A 35 -16.06 15.01 5.77
C VAL A 35 -16.87 13.72 5.71
N ASP A 36 -17.84 13.66 4.80
CA ASP A 36 -18.76 12.54 4.73
C ASP A 36 -18.17 11.35 3.96
N GLY A 37 -18.24 10.15 4.55
CA GLY A 37 -17.93 8.89 3.87
C GLY A 37 -16.44 8.65 3.58
N ILE A 38 -15.55 9.32 4.32
CA ILE A 38 -14.11 9.16 4.31
C ILE A 38 -13.58 9.27 5.74
N ALA A 39 -12.70 8.35 6.14
CA ALA A 39 -11.99 8.37 7.40
C ALA A 39 -10.47 8.30 7.20
N PHE A 40 -9.72 8.65 8.24
CA PHE A 40 -8.27 8.45 8.29
C PHE A 40 -7.92 7.00 7.95
N MET A 41 -6.92 6.81 7.07
CA MET A 41 -6.47 5.54 6.50
C MET A 41 -7.40 4.84 5.53
N ASP A 42 -8.52 5.45 5.14
CA ASP A 42 -9.32 4.88 4.07
C ASP A 42 -8.56 4.91 2.75
N TYR A 43 -8.66 3.81 2.01
CA TYR A 43 -8.30 3.77 0.61
C TYR A 43 -9.39 4.40 -0.24
N VAL A 44 -8.98 5.18 -1.23
CA VAL A 44 -9.90 5.91 -2.10
C VAL A 44 -9.66 5.52 -3.55
N SER A 45 -10.72 5.08 -4.22
CA SER A 45 -10.71 4.72 -5.63
C SER A 45 -10.77 5.95 -6.54
N PRO A 46 -10.23 5.88 -7.77
CA PRO A 46 -10.50 6.87 -8.80
C PRO A 46 -12.01 7.08 -9.00
N GLY A 47 -12.42 8.29 -9.36
CA GLY A 47 -13.82 8.66 -9.58
C GLY A 47 -14.63 8.92 -8.31
N LYS A 48 -14.09 8.63 -7.11
CA LYS A 48 -14.75 8.99 -5.85
C LYS A 48 -14.91 10.51 -5.77
N ILE A 49 -16.12 10.94 -5.44
CA ILE A 49 -16.42 12.32 -5.09
C ILE A 49 -16.43 12.44 -3.57
N ILE A 50 -15.65 13.37 -3.02
CA ILE A 50 -15.59 13.70 -1.60
C ILE A 50 -16.06 15.15 -1.45
N LYS A 51 -17.03 15.37 -0.56
CA LYS A 51 -17.54 16.71 -0.25
C LYS A 51 -16.97 17.15 1.08
N LEU A 52 -16.29 18.28 1.09
CA LEU A 52 -15.75 18.87 2.31
C LEU A 52 -16.76 19.87 2.88
N GLY A 53 -17.04 19.76 4.17
CA GLY A 53 -17.81 20.78 4.88
C GLY A 53 -17.02 22.09 4.99
N PRO A 54 -17.66 23.19 5.42
CA PRO A 54 -16.96 24.46 5.63
C PRO A 54 -15.80 24.32 6.63
N LYS A 55 -14.63 24.82 6.25
CA LYS A 55 -13.35 24.72 6.98
C LYS A 55 -12.87 23.28 7.21
N ALA A 56 -13.44 22.31 6.50
CA ALA A 56 -12.96 20.93 6.56
C ALA A 56 -11.77 20.77 5.61
N SER A 57 -10.84 19.89 5.98
CA SER A 57 -9.70 19.54 5.14
C SER A 57 -9.46 18.03 5.11
N ILE A 58 -8.89 17.56 4.02
CA ILE A 58 -8.38 16.20 3.89
C ILE A 58 -6.97 16.23 3.36
N THR A 59 -6.15 15.28 3.81
CA THR A 59 -4.86 14.99 3.18
C THR A 59 -4.94 13.64 2.47
N LEU A 60 -4.67 13.62 1.17
CA LEU A 60 -4.64 12.42 0.34
C LEU A 60 -3.22 12.16 -0.14
N SER A 61 -2.75 10.93 -0.01
CA SER A 61 -1.49 10.50 -0.59
C SER A 61 -1.69 9.49 -1.69
N TYR A 62 -1.31 9.88 -2.91
CA TYR A 62 -1.50 9.10 -4.12
C TYR A 62 -0.42 8.04 -4.27
N LEU A 63 -0.89 6.80 -4.36
CA LEU A 63 -0.08 5.58 -4.35
C LEU A 63 0.76 5.41 -5.62
N LYS A 64 0.30 5.94 -6.75
CA LYS A 64 0.98 5.82 -8.05
C LYS A 64 1.91 6.99 -8.37
N SER A 65 1.58 8.18 -7.88
CA SER A 65 2.28 9.40 -8.26
C SER A 65 3.18 9.93 -7.15
N CYS A 66 3.19 9.33 -5.95
CA CYS A 66 3.88 9.91 -4.78
C CYS A 66 3.48 11.37 -4.52
N LEU A 67 2.26 11.75 -4.89
CA LEU A 67 1.74 13.10 -4.69
C LEU A 67 0.96 13.12 -3.39
N ARG A 68 1.30 14.04 -2.49
CA ARG A 68 0.52 14.35 -1.29
C ARG A 68 -0.25 15.63 -1.56
N GLU A 69 -1.57 15.55 -1.41
CA GLU A 69 -2.49 16.66 -1.59
C GLU A 69 -3.15 17.00 -0.26
N THR A 70 -3.06 18.26 0.16
CA THR A 70 -3.87 18.80 1.25
C THR A 70 -4.94 19.69 0.63
N ILE A 71 -6.20 19.32 0.84
CA ILE A 71 -7.35 19.96 0.21
C ILE A 71 -8.25 20.55 1.29
N SER A 72 -8.58 21.82 1.14
CA SER A 72 -9.44 22.57 2.06
C SER A 72 -10.69 23.04 1.33
N ASP A 73 -11.87 22.77 1.92
CA ASP A 73 -13.18 23.14 1.38
C ASP A 73 -13.50 22.55 -0.01
N GLY A 74 -14.76 22.68 -0.42
CA GLY A 74 -15.20 22.36 -1.78
C GLY A 74 -15.49 20.89 -2.06
N VAL A 75 -15.39 20.52 -3.34
CA VAL A 75 -15.72 19.18 -3.86
C VAL A 75 -14.51 18.60 -4.57
N VAL A 76 -14.11 17.41 -4.14
CA VAL A 76 -12.93 16.69 -4.63
C VAL A 76 -13.36 15.53 -5.50
N LEU A 77 -12.94 15.52 -6.76
CA LEU A 77 -12.99 14.35 -7.64
C LEU A 77 -11.62 13.68 -7.63
N VAL A 78 -11.55 12.47 -7.06
CA VAL A 78 -10.31 11.71 -6.94
C VAL A 78 -9.92 11.14 -8.31
N GLY A 79 -8.73 11.49 -8.80
CA GLY A 79 -8.17 10.92 -10.02
C GLY A 79 -7.33 9.67 -9.73
N THR A 80 -6.56 9.21 -10.71
CA THR A 80 -5.63 8.08 -10.52
C THR A 80 -4.30 8.50 -9.88
N GLU A 81 -3.91 9.75 -10.06
CA GLU A 81 -2.60 10.29 -9.67
C GLU A 81 -2.67 11.62 -8.91
N GLN A 82 -3.80 12.33 -9.01
CA GLN A 82 -4.08 13.60 -8.33
C GLN A 82 -5.58 13.89 -8.35
N SER A 83 -6.06 14.82 -7.52
CA SER A 83 -7.47 15.21 -7.50
C SER A 83 -7.75 16.40 -8.41
N THR A 84 -8.99 16.46 -8.89
CA THR A 84 -9.59 17.71 -9.40
C THR A 84 -10.46 18.30 -8.30
N VAL A 85 -10.21 19.56 -7.93
CA VAL A 85 -10.90 20.24 -6.83
C VAL A 85 -11.72 21.41 -7.37
N GLN A 86 -12.98 21.49 -6.94
CA GLN A 86 -13.89 22.59 -7.27
C GLN A 86 -14.27 23.35 -6.01
N LEU A 87 -14.27 24.68 -6.08
CA LEU A 87 -14.69 25.57 -4.98
C LEU A 87 -13.91 25.36 -3.66
N GLY A 88 -12.66 24.88 -3.77
CA GLY A 88 -11.76 24.64 -2.66
C GLY A 88 -10.31 24.91 -3.06
N GLU A 89 -9.41 24.81 -2.10
CA GLU A 89 -7.97 24.99 -2.31
C GLU A 89 -7.25 23.64 -2.25
N VAL A 90 -6.21 23.48 -3.07
CA VAL A 90 -5.39 22.27 -3.09
C VAL A 90 -3.91 22.64 -3.06
N GLN A 91 -3.22 22.18 -2.04
CA GLN A 91 -1.77 22.19 -1.94
C GLN A 91 -1.25 20.83 -2.36
N ARG A 92 -0.19 20.82 -3.17
CA ARG A 92 0.40 19.59 -3.71
C ARG A 92 1.88 19.57 -3.46
N GLU A 93 2.37 18.44 -2.98
CA GLU A 93 3.79 18.21 -2.81
C GLU A 93 4.17 16.81 -3.31
N LYS A 94 5.31 16.73 -3.99
CA LYS A 94 5.91 15.46 -4.36
C LYS A 94 6.70 14.97 -3.16
N VAL A 95 6.38 13.77 -2.68
CA VAL A 95 7.05 13.19 -1.51
C VAL A 95 7.94 12.02 -1.95
N PRO A 96 9.07 11.76 -1.25
CA PRO A 96 9.84 10.55 -1.47
C PRO A 96 8.96 9.31 -1.25
N CYS A 97 8.82 8.49 -2.28
CA CYS A 97 8.04 7.26 -2.24
C CYS A 97 8.50 6.30 -3.34
N ASP A 98 8.32 4.99 -3.10
CA ASP A 98 8.53 3.96 -4.10
C ASP A 98 7.18 3.32 -4.42
N THR A 99 6.72 3.51 -5.65
CA THR A 99 5.43 2.98 -6.12
C THR A 99 5.42 1.45 -6.19
N ASN A 100 6.60 0.81 -6.13
CA ASN A 100 6.74 -0.64 -6.02
C ASN A 100 6.61 -1.12 -4.56
N ALA A 101 6.91 -0.28 -3.55
CA ALA A 101 6.73 -0.65 -2.14
C ALA A 101 5.25 -0.78 -1.76
N VAL A 102 4.41 -0.09 -2.53
CA VAL A 102 2.95 -0.17 -2.49
C VAL A 102 2.43 -1.49 -3.10
N ARG A 103 3.25 -2.25 -3.82
CA ARG A 103 2.88 -3.54 -4.42
C ARG A 103 4.01 -4.54 -4.24
N LEU A 104 4.28 -4.91 -3.00
CA LEU A 104 5.26 -5.95 -2.69
C LEU A 104 4.75 -7.28 -3.26
N SER A 105 5.48 -7.84 -4.23
CA SER A 105 5.13 -9.13 -4.81
C SER A 105 5.75 -10.26 -4.00
N GLU A 106 5.02 -11.35 -3.78
CA GLU A 106 5.49 -12.54 -3.04
C GLU A 106 6.78 -13.16 -3.65
N ARG A 107 7.10 -12.83 -4.90
CA ARG A 107 8.20 -13.45 -5.67
C ARG A 107 9.58 -12.89 -5.36
N GLU A 108 9.69 -11.69 -4.80
CA GLU A 108 11.01 -11.03 -4.66
C GLU A 108 11.85 -11.62 -3.51
N ALA A 109 11.21 -12.11 -2.43
CA ALA A 109 11.94 -12.60 -1.27
C ALA A 109 12.78 -13.87 -1.51
N ASN A 110 12.30 -14.82 -2.31
CA ASN A 110 13.07 -16.04 -2.63
C ASN A 110 14.27 -15.76 -3.54
N GLN A 111 14.24 -14.67 -4.31
CA GLN A 111 15.35 -14.24 -5.15
C GLN A 111 16.35 -13.37 -4.36
N SER A 112 15.86 -12.48 -3.49
CA SER A 112 16.71 -11.64 -2.63
C SER A 112 17.51 -12.42 -1.57
N ALA A 113 16.96 -13.53 -1.04
CA ALA A 113 17.69 -14.41 -0.13
C ALA A 113 18.77 -15.26 -0.84
N ALA A 114 18.73 -15.36 -2.18
CA ALA A 114 19.69 -16.13 -2.98
C ALA A 114 20.78 -15.26 -3.64
N THR A 115 20.65 -13.92 -3.60
CA THR A 115 21.55 -13.01 -4.32
C THR A 115 22.87 -12.69 -3.60
N THR A 116 23.07 -13.12 -2.35
CA THR A 116 24.39 -13.04 -1.71
C THR A 116 25.36 -14.13 -2.21
N PHE A 117 24.92 -15.05 -3.09
CA PHE A 117 25.74 -16.17 -3.57
C PHE A 117 25.76 -16.40 -5.10
N ARG A 118 25.35 -15.45 -5.94
CA ARG A 118 25.50 -15.61 -7.40
C ARG A 118 26.18 -14.41 -8.04
N THR A 119 27.50 -14.40 -7.87
CA THR A 119 28.45 -13.88 -8.86
C THR A 119 28.09 -14.36 -10.27
N MET A 120 28.22 -13.44 -11.23
CA MET A 120 28.51 -13.69 -12.65
C MET A 120 27.76 -14.84 -13.33
N ARG A 121 26.56 -14.53 -13.85
CA ARG A 121 26.13 -15.11 -15.12
C ARG A 121 25.32 -14.07 -15.88
N SER A 122 26.02 -13.36 -16.77
CA SER A 122 25.40 -12.73 -17.93
C SER A 122 24.65 -13.83 -18.67
N ASP A 123 23.32 -13.75 -18.70
CA ASP A 123 22.42 -14.25 -19.76
C ASP A 123 20.97 -14.28 -19.25
N THR A 124 20.40 -13.09 -19.02
CA THR A 124 18.99 -12.78 -19.32
C THR A 124 18.77 -11.28 -19.10
N LYS A 125 18.23 -10.63 -20.14
CA LYS A 125 18.05 -9.18 -20.26
C LYS A 125 16.81 -8.71 -19.47
N SER A 126 16.77 -9.00 -18.18
CA SER A 126 15.83 -8.37 -17.24
C SER A 126 16.63 -7.69 -16.16
N ALA A 127 16.49 -6.36 -16.07
CA ALA A 127 17.05 -5.60 -14.96
C ALA A 127 16.60 -6.26 -13.64
N PRO A 128 17.47 -6.33 -12.61
CA PRO A 128 17.06 -6.80 -11.29
C PRO A 128 15.78 -6.06 -10.89
N SER A 129 14.74 -6.78 -10.51
CA SER A 129 13.54 -6.17 -9.93
C SER A 129 14.00 -5.34 -8.73
N LYS A 130 13.83 -4.01 -8.83
CA LYS A 130 14.30 -3.07 -7.83
C LYS A 130 13.62 -3.41 -6.50
N ILE A 131 14.41 -3.76 -5.49
CA ILE A 131 13.88 -4.04 -4.14
C ILE A 131 13.16 -2.77 -3.67
N PRO A 132 11.87 -2.86 -3.28
CA PRO A 132 11.13 -1.67 -2.93
C PRO A 132 11.72 -0.92 -1.72
N THR A 133 11.74 0.40 -1.80
CA THR A 133 12.34 1.27 -0.76
C THR A 133 11.28 2.09 -0.04
N ILE A 134 11.36 2.15 1.29
CA ILE A 134 10.61 3.11 2.11
C ILE A 134 11.53 4.23 2.61
N TYR A 135 10.95 5.42 2.79
CA TYR A 135 11.66 6.67 3.07
C TYR A 135 11.49 7.16 4.51
N GLY A 136 10.81 6.38 5.36
CA GLY A 136 10.71 6.61 6.79
C GLY A 136 11.16 5.38 7.59
N VAL A 137 11.78 5.59 8.75
CA VAL A 137 12.31 4.50 9.58
C VAL A 137 11.23 3.70 10.30
N SER A 138 10.02 4.23 10.41
CA SER A 138 8.88 3.58 11.06
C SER A 138 7.85 3.19 10.00
N PRO A 139 7.89 1.96 9.45
CA PRO A 139 6.95 1.56 8.41
C PRO A 139 5.49 1.55 8.89
N LEU A 140 4.58 1.84 7.97
CA LEU A 140 3.17 1.54 8.12
C LEU A 140 2.88 0.27 7.36
N VAL A 141 2.50 -0.80 8.06
CA VAL A 141 2.31 -2.12 7.45
C VAL A 141 0.82 -2.39 7.26
N GLN A 142 0.37 -2.57 6.02
CA GLN A 142 -0.96 -3.07 5.69
C GLN A 142 -0.94 -4.60 5.70
N ALA A 143 -1.73 -5.19 6.59
CA ALA A 143 -1.91 -6.63 6.76
C ALA A 143 -3.23 -6.91 7.51
N LYS A 144 -3.77 -8.12 7.44
CA LYS A 144 -4.93 -8.53 8.25
C LYS A 144 -4.53 -8.89 9.68
N SER A 145 -5.43 -8.58 10.61
CA SER A 145 -5.33 -9.08 11.98
C SER A 145 -5.43 -10.61 12.05
N GLY A 146 -4.91 -11.17 13.13
CA GLY A 146 -4.86 -12.61 13.39
C GLY A 146 -3.61 -13.31 12.85
N SER A 147 -2.73 -12.59 12.15
CA SER A 147 -1.43 -13.08 11.69
C SER A 147 -0.28 -12.57 12.58
N THR A 148 0.90 -13.17 12.48
CA THR A 148 2.12 -12.63 13.10
C THR A 148 2.98 -11.98 12.03
N LEU A 149 3.27 -10.70 12.20
CA LEU A 149 4.24 -9.98 11.40
C LEU A 149 5.63 -10.22 11.98
N VAL A 150 6.56 -10.67 11.13
CA VAL A 150 7.98 -10.76 11.47
C VAL A 150 8.76 -9.82 10.56
N ILE A 151 9.62 -8.96 11.13
CA ILE A 151 10.58 -8.14 10.38
C ILE A 151 11.98 -8.59 10.78
N GLU A 152 12.76 -9.03 9.81
CA GLU A 152 14.16 -9.44 9.97
C GLU A 152 15.05 -8.52 9.17
N ARG A 153 16.16 -8.07 9.76
CA ARG A 153 17.22 -7.38 9.00
C ARG A 153 18.12 -8.40 8.34
N THR A 154 18.32 -8.31 7.04
CA THR A 154 19.06 -9.32 6.25
C THR A 154 20.53 -8.97 6.02
N ASP A 155 20.93 -7.72 6.25
CA ASP A 155 22.29 -7.20 6.07
C ASP A 155 22.92 -6.69 7.38
N GLY A 156 22.38 -7.10 8.52
CA GLY A 156 22.76 -6.64 9.85
C GLY A 156 22.59 -7.73 10.92
N LYS A 157 22.70 -7.34 12.18
CA LYS A 157 22.60 -8.26 13.34
C LYS A 157 21.50 -7.85 14.32
N GLU A 158 20.63 -6.95 13.90
CA GLU A 158 19.52 -6.45 14.68
C GLU A 158 18.57 -7.58 15.08
N PRO A 159 18.00 -7.55 16.29
CA PRO A 159 17.01 -8.51 16.70
C PRO A 159 15.82 -8.52 15.76
N THR A 160 15.35 -9.73 15.42
CA THR A 160 14.10 -9.92 14.70
C THR A 160 12.93 -9.31 15.49
N ILE A 161 12.12 -8.51 14.83
CA ILE A 161 10.87 -7.99 15.39
C ILE A 161 9.77 -8.99 15.08
N SER A 162 9.07 -9.48 16.10
CA SER A 162 7.91 -10.37 15.93
C SER A 162 6.71 -9.77 16.66
N VAL A 163 5.62 -9.54 15.93
CA VAL A 163 4.42 -8.87 16.44
C VAL A 163 3.17 -9.67 16.04
N PRO A 164 2.42 -10.22 17.01
CA PRO A 164 1.09 -10.76 16.73
C PRO A 164 0.13 -9.60 16.42
N LEU A 165 -0.40 -9.55 15.20
CA LEU A 165 -1.30 -8.49 14.71
C LEU A 165 -2.71 -8.68 15.29
N ARG A 166 -2.90 -8.19 16.50
CA ARG A 166 -4.21 -8.22 17.18
C ARG A 166 -5.02 -6.97 16.83
N ASN A 167 -6.35 -7.07 16.86
CA ASN A 167 -7.24 -5.96 16.48
C ASN A 167 -7.02 -4.68 17.31
N ASP A 168 -6.65 -4.80 18.59
CA ASP A 168 -6.45 -3.68 19.52
C ASP A 168 -5.24 -2.80 19.17
N ILE A 169 -4.23 -3.37 18.50
CA ILE A 169 -3.01 -2.65 18.09
C ILE A 169 -3.04 -2.19 16.64
N MET A 170 -4.11 -2.52 15.91
CA MET A 170 -4.26 -2.20 14.49
C MET A 170 -5.24 -1.05 14.27
N ILE A 171 -4.96 -0.23 13.26
CA ILE A 171 -5.84 0.85 12.82
C ILE A 171 -6.80 0.26 11.79
N GLY A 172 -8.11 0.33 12.08
CA GLY A 172 -9.16 -0.22 11.21
C GLY A 172 -9.05 -1.73 10.96
N GLY A 173 -8.31 -2.48 11.80
CA GLY A 173 -8.03 -3.90 11.60
C GLY A 173 -7.17 -4.24 10.38
N LYS A 174 -6.57 -3.22 9.73
CA LYS A 174 -5.85 -3.34 8.45
C LYS A 174 -4.42 -2.84 8.48
N PHE A 175 -4.08 -1.98 9.43
CA PHE A 175 -2.77 -1.34 9.47
C PHE A 175 -2.12 -1.46 10.83
N TYR A 176 -0.85 -1.83 10.85
CA TYR A 176 0.01 -1.74 12.03
C TYR A 176 1.04 -0.63 11.81
N ASP A 177 1.06 0.35 12.71
CA ASP A 177 1.93 1.51 12.61
C ASP A 177 3.11 1.42 13.57
N PHE A 178 4.32 1.29 13.03
CA PHE A 178 5.55 1.24 13.82
C PHE A 178 5.77 2.54 14.60
N ALA A 179 5.38 3.70 14.04
CA ALA A 179 5.54 4.98 14.72
C ALA A 179 4.67 5.03 15.99
N LYS A 180 3.40 4.60 15.88
CA LYS A 180 2.48 4.49 17.03
C LYS A 180 2.96 3.46 18.06
N ALA A 181 3.63 2.40 17.62
CA ALA A 181 4.19 1.37 18.49
C ALA A 181 5.57 1.72 19.09
N GLY A 182 6.13 2.90 18.79
CA GLY A 182 7.46 3.30 19.25
C GLY A 182 8.59 2.44 18.68
N LYS A 183 8.38 1.85 17.49
CA LYS A 183 9.35 1.00 16.80
C LYS A 183 9.96 1.74 15.62
N SER A 184 11.23 1.47 15.36
CA SER A 184 11.96 1.98 14.20
C SER A 184 12.88 0.91 13.62
N LEU A 185 13.17 1.07 12.34
CA LEU A 185 14.19 0.35 11.60
C LEU A 185 15.43 1.23 11.43
N THR A 186 16.52 0.64 11.00
CA THR A 186 17.80 1.33 10.78
C THR A 186 17.83 1.89 9.34
N PRO A 187 18.11 3.19 9.16
CA PRO A 187 18.32 3.77 7.83
C PRO A 187 19.36 3.00 7.02
N GLY A 188 19.11 2.82 5.72
CA GLY A 188 19.99 2.08 4.81
C GLY A 188 19.98 0.56 4.98
N GLY A 189 19.15 0.00 5.88
CA GLY A 189 19.05 -1.44 6.09
C GLY A 189 18.17 -2.15 5.06
N SER A 190 18.53 -3.40 4.75
CA SER A 190 17.72 -4.33 3.97
C SER A 190 16.97 -5.28 4.89
N TYR A 191 15.68 -5.47 4.60
CA TYR A 191 14.76 -6.18 5.50
C TYR A 191 13.90 -7.20 4.75
N LEU A 192 13.46 -8.19 5.52
CA LEU A 192 12.46 -9.17 5.14
C LEU A 192 11.25 -9.02 6.05
N ALA A 193 10.10 -8.68 5.47
CA ALA A 193 8.80 -8.78 6.14
C ALA A 193 8.18 -10.15 5.86
N ILE A 194 7.74 -10.85 6.90
CA ILE A 194 7.14 -12.18 6.81
C ILE A 194 5.75 -12.13 7.43
N LEU A 195 4.77 -12.65 6.69
CA LEU A 195 3.38 -12.77 7.12
C LEU A 195 2.88 -14.18 6.78
N GLY A 196 2.84 -15.06 7.79
CA GLY A 196 2.59 -16.48 7.57
C GLY A 196 3.66 -17.11 6.66
N ALA A 197 3.25 -17.67 5.52
CA ALA A 197 4.17 -18.25 4.53
C ALA A 197 4.74 -17.22 3.54
N LYS A 198 4.18 -16.00 3.51
CA LYS A 198 4.57 -14.96 2.56
C LYS A 198 5.77 -14.19 3.07
N ARG A 199 6.66 -13.82 2.15
CA ARG A 199 7.90 -13.09 2.44
C ARG A 199 8.04 -11.94 1.45
N TYR A 200 8.46 -10.79 1.94
CA TYR A 200 8.55 -9.55 1.18
C TYR A 200 9.87 -8.83 1.52
N ALA A 201 10.75 -8.68 0.54
CA ALA A 201 11.98 -7.93 0.72
C ALA A 201 11.72 -6.43 0.52
N PHE A 202 12.32 -5.60 1.35
CA PHE A 202 12.28 -4.15 1.19
C PHE A 202 13.54 -3.50 1.79
N GLN A 203 13.78 -2.24 1.47
CA GLN A 203 14.87 -1.44 2.01
C GLN A 203 14.34 -0.19 2.71
N VAL A 204 15.07 0.27 3.71
CA VAL A 204 14.90 1.61 4.27
C VAL A 204 15.94 2.52 3.62
N ASP A 205 15.50 3.65 3.08
CA ASP A 205 16.41 4.63 2.48
C ASP A 205 17.49 5.07 3.47
N ALA A 206 18.72 5.29 2.99
CA ALA A 206 19.85 5.68 3.83
C ALA A 206 19.67 7.07 4.47
N SER A 207 18.87 7.94 3.85
CA SER A 207 18.52 9.27 4.36
C SER A 207 17.24 9.29 5.20
N ALA A 208 16.58 8.15 5.40
CA ALA A 208 15.36 8.07 6.19
C ALA A 208 15.62 8.55 7.64
N THR A 209 14.71 9.39 8.14
CA THR A 209 14.80 9.92 9.51
C THR A 209 13.60 9.45 10.35
N SER A 210 13.63 9.77 11.64
CA SER A 210 12.50 9.60 12.57
C SER A 210 11.45 10.71 12.45
N SER A 211 11.64 11.69 11.57
CA SER A 211 10.68 12.76 11.36
C SER A 211 9.36 12.19 10.79
N PRO A 212 8.21 12.83 11.06
CA PRO A 212 6.94 12.44 10.46
C PRO A 212 7.07 12.35 8.94
N THR A 213 6.90 11.14 8.41
CA THR A 213 6.98 10.86 6.97
C THR A 213 5.56 10.59 6.46
N PRO A 214 5.15 11.16 5.31
CA PRO A 214 3.90 10.82 4.65
C PRO A 214 3.69 9.31 4.54
N ILE A 215 2.44 8.88 4.66
CA ILE A 215 2.04 7.47 4.63
C ILE A 215 2.60 6.78 3.39
N VAL A 216 2.43 7.37 2.20
CA VAL A 216 2.88 6.75 0.93
C VAL A 216 4.40 6.52 0.88
N GLY A 217 5.19 7.32 1.61
CA GLY A 217 6.64 7.15 1.70
C GLY A 217 7.07 6.00 2.60
N ARG A 218 6.20 5.51 3.49
CA ARG A 218 6.53 4.48 4.49
C ARG A 218 5.58 3.27 4.50
N LEU A 219 4.68 3.19 3.52
CA LEU A 219 3.65 2.16 3.44
C LEU A 219 4.21 0.86 2.84
N LEU A 220 4.06 -0.24 3.57
CA LEU A 220 4.33 -1.60 3.11
C LEU A 220 2.99 -2.33 2.95
N ARG A 221 2.62 -2.70 1.72
CA ARG A 221 1.35 -3.40 1.45
C ARG A 221 1.58 -4.89 1.26
N LEU A 222 1.33 -5.67 2.31
CA LEU A 222 1.62 -7.11 2.34
C LEU A 222 0.40 -7.96 1.95
N GLU A 223 -0.79 -7.36 1.81
CA GLU A 223 -2.06 -8.01 1.45
C GLU A 223 -3.03 -7.10 0.69
#